data_AF-A0A1L7GQF4-F1
#
_entry.id   AF-A0A1L7GQF4-F1
#
_cell.length_a   1.000
_cell.length_b   1.000
_cell.length_c   1.000
_cell.angle_alpha   90.00
_cell.angle_beta   90.00
_cell.angle_gamma   90.00
#
_symmetry.space_group_name_H-M   'P 1'
#
loop_
_entity.id
_entity.type
_entity.pdbx_description
1 polymer ?
#
loop_
_entity_poly.entity_id
_entity_poly.type
_entity_poly.pdbx_seq_one_letter_code
_entity_poly.pdbx_strand_id
1 'polypeptide(L)' 'MTKSAVPRRHLPSSPFKAPVEQPIRQFNVGDRVTHDEHGLGRVVGIEEGIAVLVDFGSVQKRILSPYSKMAAL' A
#
# COMPACT_ATOMS: atom_id res chain seq x y z
N MET A 1 -10.24 0.88 -30.52
CA MET A 1 -8.80 1.13 -30.35
C MET A 1 -8.51 1.43 -28.88
N THR A 2 -8.00 0.48 -28.11
CA THR A 2 -7.43 0.74 -26.77
C THR A 2 -6.16 -0.11 -26.65
N LYS A 3 -5.00 0.50 -26.91
CA LYS A 3 -3.70 -0.15 -26.68
C LYS A 3 -3.49 -0.21 -25.17
N SER A 4 -3.64 -1.40 -24.58
CA SER A 4 -3.22 -1.64 -23.21
C SER A 4 -1.73 -1.35 -23.10
N ALA A 5 -1.35 -0.38 -22.27
CA ALA A 5 0.04 -0.06 -21.99
C ALA A 5 0.65 -1.17 -21.12
N VAL A 6 1.08 -2.26 -21.78
CA VAL A 6 1.84 -3.32 -21.11
C VAL A 6 3.22 -2.77 -20.73
N PRO A 7 3.65 -2.90 -19.46
CA PRO A 7 5.00 -2.47 -19.05
C PRO A 7 6.04 -3.24 -19.88
N ARG A 8 6.86 -2.50 -20.63
CA ARG A 8 7.87 -3.10 -21.53
C ARG A 8 8.95 -3.81 -20.70
N ARG A 9 9.24 -5.07 -21.04
CA ARG A 9 10.37 -5.83 -20.46
C ARG A 9 11.67 -5.02 -20.63
N HIS A 10 12.39 -4.87 -19.53
CA HIS A 10 13.71 -4.24 -19.54
C HIS A 10 14.68 -5.11 -20.35
N LEU A 11 15.34 -4.53 -21.36
CA LEU A 11 16.35 -5.25 -22.13
C LEU A 11 17.62 -5.42 -21.28
N PRO A 12 18.35 -6.55 -21.41
CA PRO A 12 19.56 -6.82 -20.62
C PRO A 12 20.72 -5.83 -20.89
N SER A 13 20.65 -5.06 -21.98
CA SER A 13 21.63 -4.03 -22.35
C SER A 13 21.20 -2.60 -21.94
N SER A 14 20.08 -2.44 -21.24
CA SER A 14 19.56 -1.10 -20.94
C SER A 14 20.29 -0.48 -19.73
N PRO A 15 20.84 0.73 -19.86
CA PRO A 15 21.52 1.44 -18.78
C PRO A 15 20.54 2.07 -17.77
N PHE A 16 19.24 2.09 -18.07
CA PHE A 16 18.22 2.61 -17.16
C PHE A 16 17.92 1.60 -16.05
N LYS A 17 17.66 2.06 -14.82
CA LYS A 17 17.36 1.18 -13.69
C LYS A 17 15.88 0.79 -13.73
N ALA A 18 15.57 -0.50 -13.55
CA ALA A 18 14.18 -0.96 -13.43
C ALA A 18 13.49 -0.25 -12.25
N PRO A 19 12.17 0.05 -12.35
CA PRO A 19 11.42 0.61 -11.23
C PRO A 19 11.53 -0.33 -10.03
N VAL A 20 12.12 0.15 -8.94
CA VAL A 20 12.18 -0.59 -7.68
C VAL A 20 10.75 -0.72 -7.19
N GLU A 21 10.28 -1.95 -6.98
CA GLU A 21 9.01 -2.18 -6.29
C GLU A 21 9.07 -1.42 -4.97
N GLN A 22 8.17 -0.45 -4.82
CA GLN A 22 8.13 0.40 -3.65
C GLN A 22 8.01 -0.54 -2.45
N PRO A 23 8.90 -0.45 -1.45
CA PRO A 23 8.82 -1.32 -0.29
C PRO A 23 7.42 -1.19 0.28
N ILE A 24 6.71 -2.32 0.38
CA ILE A 24 5.39 -2.39 0.98
C ILE A 24 5.53 -1.71 2.33
N ARG A 25 4.86 -0.57 2.52
CA ARG A 25 5.01 0.24 3.72
C ARG A 25 4.58 -0.64 4.90
N GLN A 26 5.56 -1.04 5.71
CA GLN A 26 5.33 -1.84 6.89
C GLN A 26 4.72 -0.93 7.94
N PHE A 27 3.50 -1.25 8.35
CA PHE A 27 2.85 -0.61 9.48
C PHE A 27 3.13 -1.46 10.72
N ASN A 28 3.17 -0.86 11.90
CA ASN A 28 3.24 -1.54 13.20
C ASN A 28 1.93 -1.41 13.99
N VAL A 29 1.64 -2.38 14.86
CA VAL A 29 0.44 -2.32 15.71
C VAL A 29 0.56 -1.11 16.61
N GLY A 30 -0.42 -0.24 16.56
CA GLY A 30 -0.45 1.01 17.29
C GLY A 30 -0.04 2.24 16.49
N ASP A 31 0.43 2.08 15.25
CA ASP A 31 0.77 3.21 14.37
C ASP A 31 -0.47 4.00 13.99
N ARG A 32 -0.31 5.33 13.84
CA ARG A 32 -1.35 6.21 13.34
C ARG A 32 -1.31 6.23 11.82
N VAL A 33 -2.47 6.04 11.23
CA VAL A 33 -2.63 5.98 9.78
C VAL A 33 -3.77 6.86 9.37
N THR A 34 -3.72 7.34 8.14
CA THR A 34 -4.80 8.13 7.54
C THR A 34 -5.31 7.39 6.32
N HIS A 35 -6.63 7.30 6.19
CA HIS A 35 -7.32 6.70 5.06
C HIS A 35 -8.17 7.76 4.37
N ASP A 36 -8.13 7.81 3.05
CA ASP A 36 -8.78 8.88 2.28
C ASP A 36 -10.30 8.97 2.55
N GLU A 37 -10.97 7.82 2.75
CA GLU A 37 -12.43 7.76 2.97
C GLU A 37 -12.85 7.78 4.44
N HIS A 38 -11.98 7.32 5.34
CA HIS A 38 -12.34 7.11 6.76
C HIS A 38 -11.63 8.10 7.70
N GLY A 39 -10.64 8.83 7.21
CA GLY A 39 -9.84 9.76 7.99
C GLY A 39 -8.78 9.05 8.82
N LEU A 40 -8.54 9.57 10.02
CA LEU A 40 -7.49 9.09 10.91
C LEU A 40 -7.92 7.78 11.59
N GLY A 41 -7.04 6.79 11.55
CA GLY A 41 -7.19 5.53 12.28
C GLY A 41 -5.89 5.10 12.96
N ARG A 42 -6.00 4.03 13.74
CA ARG A 42 -4.87 3.37 14.40
C ARG A 42 -4.81 1.92 13.97
N VAL A 43 -3.62 1.43 13.68
CA VAL A 43 -3.43 0.02 13.33
C VAL A 43 -3.64 -0.83 14.57
N VAL A 44 -4.57 -1.77 14.51
CA VAL A 44 -4.89 -2.70 15.60
C VAL A 44 -4.37 -4.12 15.33
N GLY A 45 -4.07 -4.45 14.08
CA GLY A 45 -3.48 -5.73 13.70
C GLY A 45 -2.85 -5.65 12.31
N ILE A 46 -1.83 -6.47 12.06
CA ILE A 46 -1.12 -6.51 10.78
C ILE A 46 -1.03 -7.95 10.34
N GLU A 47 -1.35 -8.17 9.08
CA GLU A 47 -1.06 -9.37 8.32
C GLU A 47 0.08 -9.00 7.36
N GLU A 48 1.32 -9.26 7.80
CA GLU A 48 2.54 -8.86 7.09
C GLU A 48 2.52 -9.29 5.62
N GLY A 49 2.49 -8.31 4.71
CA GLY A 49 2.46 -8.54 3.26
C GLY A 49 1.07 -8.83 2.67
N ILE A 50 0.00 -8.89 3.46
CA ILE A 50 -1.35 -9.24 3.01
C ILE A 50 -2.36 -8.12 3.31
N ALA A 51 -2.50 -7.74 4.58
CA ALA A 51 -3.51 -6.80 5.03
C ALA A 51 -3.11 -6.07 6.31
N VAL A 52 -3.73 -4.92 6.58
CA VAL A 52 -3.63 -4.22 7.86
C VAL A 52 -5.03 -3.98 8.37
N LEU A 53 -5.28 -4.32 9.64
CA LEU A 53 -6.50 -4.01 10.34
C LEU A 53 -6.33 -2.64 11.02
N VAL A 54 -7.14 -1.68 10.59
CA VAL A 54 -7.14 -0.31 11.09
C VAL A 54 -8.45 -0.05 11.79
N ASP A 55 -8.36 0.52 12.99
CA ASP A 55 -9.48 1.04 13.74
C ASP A 55 -9.58 2.56 13.56
N PHE A 56 -10.67 3.01 12.94
CA PHE A 56 -11.00 4.42 12.77
C PHE A 56 -11.85 4.96 13.94
N GLY A 57 -11.99 4.20 15.03
CA GLY A 57 -12.79 4.52 16.20
C GLY A 57 -14.25 4.09 16.04
N SER A 58 -14.89 4.50 14.94
CA SER A 58 -16.29 4.11 14.65
C SER A 58 -16.39 2.82 13.83
N VAL A 59 -15.34 2.48 13.06
CA VAL A 59 -15.33 1.34 12.15
C VAL A 59 -13.93 0.74 12.11
N GLN A 60 -13.85 -0.59 12.22
CA GLN A 60 -12.63 -1.32 11.90
C GLN A 60 -12.67 -1.78 10.44
N LYS A 61 -11.58 -1.53 9.72
CA LYS A 61 -11.42 -1.97 8.33
C LYS A 61 -10.15 -2.77 8.17
N ARG A 62 -10.30 -3.86 7.43
CA ARG A 62 -9.19 -4.64 6.89
C ARG A 62 -8.83 -4.08 5.53
N ILE A 63 -7.62 -3.56 5.40
CA ILE A 63 -7.10 -2.92 4.18
C ILE A 63 -6.04 -3.84 3.60
N LEU A 64 -6.24 -4.29 2.37
CA LEU A 64 -5.32 -5.20 1.69
C LEU A 64 -4.15 -4.44 1.05
N SER A 65 -2.99 -5.09 0.98
CA SER A 65 -1.87 -4.64 0.14
C SER A 65 -2.37 -4.43 -1.30
N PRO A 66 -2.03 -3.31 -1.99
CA PRO A 66 -0.87 -2.44 -1.77
C PRO A 66 -1.18 -1.14 -1.00
N TYR A 67 -2.20 -1.13 -0.13
CA TYR A 67 -2.50 0.01 0.75
C TYR A 67 -2.71 1.35 0.01
N SER A 68 -3.27 1.31 -1.21
CA SER A 68 -3.32 2.47 -2.11
C SER A 68 -4.02 3.71 -1.57
N LYS A 69 -4.90 3.56 -0.57
CA LYS A 69 -5.66 4.65 0.08
C LYS A 69 -5.18 4.96 1.50
N MET A 70 -4.00 4.46 1.89
CA MET A 70 -3.45 4.65 3.23
C MET A 70 -2.15 5.42 3.21
N ALA A 71 -2.05 6.41 4.09
CA ALA A 71 -0.81 7.09 4.45
C ALA A 71 -0.47 6.79 5.92
N ALA A 72 0.77 6.35 6.19
CA ALA A 72 1.29 6.35 7.56
C ALA A 72 1.67 7.78 7.94
N LEU A 73 1.29 8.20 9.16
CA LEU A 73 1.72 9.45 9.77
C LEU A 73 3.00 9.25 10.58
#